data_AF-Q3Z6B7-F1
#
_entry.id   AF-Q3Z6B7-F1
#
_cell.length_a   1.000
_cell.length_b   1.000
_cell.length_c   1.000
_cell.angle_alpha   90.00
_cell.angle_beta   90.00
_cell.angle_gamma   90.00
#
_symmetry.space_group_name_H-M   'P 1'
#
loop_
_entity.id
_entity.type
_entity.pdbx_description
1 polymer ?
#
loop_
_entity_poly.entity_id
_entity_poly.type
_entity_poly.pdbx_seq_one_letter_code
_entity_poly.pdbx_strand_id
1 'polypeptide(L)'
;MFWIGLLAGAAIALAVNWLVRKGILTKWYEWLLAGLGILALFATGQHYFSSLRENEPQSAWMGALIFGIIALILLGVAWQLSVRRANKT
;
A
#
# COMPACT_ATOMS: atom_id res chain seq x y z
N MET A 1 0.01 -21.85 -7.09
CA MET A 1 0.67 -20.52 -6.97
C MET A 1 0.30 -19.53 -8.09
N PHE A 2 -0.18 -19.96 -9.27
CA PHE A 2 -0.56 -19.06 -10.39
C PHE A 2 -1.75 -18.12 -10.10
N TRP A 3 -2.79 -18.60 -9.41
CA TRP A 3 -4.01 -17.81 -9.16
C TRP A 3 -3.87 -16.73 -8.09
N ILE A 4 -2.82 -16.78 -7.26
CA ILE A 4 -2.63 -15.85 -6.13
C ILE A 4 -2.34 -14.44 -6.65
N GLY A 5 -1.52 -14.31 -7.70
CA GLY A 5 -1.25 -13.03 -8.34
C GLY A 5 -2.50 -12.44 -9.02
N LEU A 6 -3.32 -13.30 -9.64
CA LEU A 6 -4.57 -12.89 -10.28
C LEU A 6 -5.62 -12.44 -9.26
N LEU A 7 -5.76 -13.17 -8.15
CA LEU A 7 -6.65 -12.81 -7.05
C LEU A 7 -6.20 -11.51 -6.37
N ALA A 8 -4.90 -11.35 -6.12
CA ALA A 8 -4.35 -10.12 -5.55
C ALA A 8 -4.56 -8.92 -6.50
N GLY A 9 -4.28 -9.09 -7.80
CA GLY A 9 -4.51 -8.06 -8.81
C GLY A 9 -5.99 -7.67 -8.92
N ALA A 10 -6.89 -8.65 -8.92
CA ALA A 10 -8.33 -8.40 -8.93
C ALA A 10 -8.80 -7.66 -7.67
N ALA A 11 -8.33 -8.05 -6.48
CA ALA A 11 -8.64 -7.37 -5.23
C ALA A 11 -8.17 -5.91 -5.23
N ILE A 12 -6.93 -5.66 -5.70
CA ILE A 12 -6.38 -4.31 -5.83
C ILE A 12 -7.20 -3.49 -6.85
N ALA A 13 -7.51 -4.06 -8.01
CA ALA A 13 -8.27 -3.37 -9.04
C ALA A 13 -9.69 -2.99 -8.56
N LEU A 14 -10.37 -3.89 -7.84
CA LEU A 14 -11.67 -3.61 -7.25
C LEU A 14 -11.60 -2.52 -6.19
N ALA A 15 -10.61 -2.59 -5.29
CA ALA A 15 -10.39 -1.58 -4.26
C ALA A 15 -10.14 -0.20 -4.89
N VAL A 16 -9.25 -0.12 -5.88
CA VAL A 16 -8.97 1.12 -6.61
C VAL A 16 -10.22 1.64 -7.32
N ASN A 17 -10.96 0.79 -8.05
CA ASN A 17 -12.17 1.22 -8.75
C ASN A 17 -13.23 1.77 -7.78
N TRP A 18 -13.40 1.13 -6.62
CA TRP A 18 -14.28 1.63 -5.55
C TRP A 18 -13.83 2.99 -5.01
N LEU A 19 -12.53 3.16 -4.76
CA LEU A 19 -11.91 4.42 -4.33
C LEU A 19 -12.12 5.55 -5.35
N VAL A 20 -11.99 5.25 -6.66
CA VAL A 20 -12.23 6.22 -7.74
C VAL A 20 -13.71 6.60 -7.82
N ARG A 21 -14.62 5.62 -7.80
CA ARG A 21 -16.07 5.86 -7.85
C ARG A 21 -16.58 6.71 -6.69
N LYS A 22 -15.94 6.61 -5.52
CA LYS A 22 -16.24 7.40 -4.34
C LYS A 22 -15.64 8.81 -4.38
N GLY A 23 -14.85 9.17 -5.39
CA GLY A 23 -14.18 10.49 -5.48
C GLY A 23 -13.11 10.70 -4.40
N ILE A 24 -12.58 9.62 -3.83
CA ILE A 24 -11.62 9.66 -2.72
C ILE A 24 -10.25 10.08 -3.28
N LEU A 25 -9.78 9.50 -4.38
CA LEU A 25 -8.49 9.87 -4.99
C LEU A 25 -8.71 10.75 -6.24
N THR A 26 -8.87 12.06 -6.06
CA THR A 26 -9.13 12.98 -7.19
C THR A 26 -7.96 13.88 -7.53
N LYS A 27 -7.01 14.09 -6.62
CA LYS A 27 -5.83 14.92 -6.88
C LYS A 27 -4.61 14.07 -7.18
N TRP A 28 -3.75 14.55 -8.09
CA TRP A 28 -2.55 13.83 -8.54
C TRP A 28 -1.61 13.42 -7.40
N TYR A 29 -1.48 14.26 -6.36
CA TYR A 29 -0.60 13.97 -5.23
C TYR A 29 -1.13 12.84 -4.35
N GLU A 30 -2.45 12.64 -4.29
CA GLU A 30 -3.03 11.52 -3.53
C GLU A 30 -2.77 10.20 -4.24
N TRP A 31 -2.84 10.21 -5.58
CA TRP A 31 -2.44 9.07 -6.40
C TRP A 31 -0.96 8.74 -6.22
N LEU A 32 -0.09 9.76 -6.17
CA LEU A 32 1.33 9.55 -5.92
C LEU A 32 1.59 8.95 -4.53
N LEU A 33 1.00 9.54 -3.47
CA LEU A 33 1.16 9.06 -2.09
C LEU A 33 0.59 7.65 -1.91
N ALA A 34 -0.62 7.39 -2.45
CA ALA A 34 -1.22 6.08 -2.40
C ALA A 34 -0.40 5.04 -3.17
N GLY A 35 0.11 5.39 -4.36
CA GLY A 35 0.96 4.52 -5.17
C GLY A 35 2.27 4.17 -4.47
N LEU A 36 2.99 5.17 -3.94
CA LEU A 36 4.21 4.95 -3.18
C LEU A 36 3.95 4.14 -1.89
N GLY A 37 2.83 4.39 -1.21
CA GLY A 37 2.43 3.62 -0.04
C GLY A 37 2.16 2.15 -0.35
N ILE A 38 1.49 1.85 -1.46
CA ILE A 38 1.27 0.48 -1.93
C ILE A 38 2.59 -0.20 -2.33
N LEU A 39 3.48 0.51 -3.03
CA LEU A 39 4.80 -0.01 -3.39
C LEU A 39 5.64 -0.33 -2.14
N ALA A 40 5.63 0.55 -1.15
CA ALA A 40 6.30 0.31 0.13
C ALA A 40 5.70 -0.91 0.85
N LEU A 41 4.37 -1.06 0.87
CA LEU A 41 3.70 -2.21 1.47
C LEU A 41 4.06 -3.53 0.76
N PHE A 42 4.15 -3.49 -0.57
CA PHE A 42 4.60 -4.64 -1.35
C PHE A 42 6.07 -4.99 -1.05
N ALA A 43 6.93 -3.97 -0.92
CA ALA A 43 8.32 -4.14 -0.54
C ALA A 43 8.47 -4.74 0.87
N THR A 44 7.62 -4.37 1.84
CA THR A 44 7.56 -4.99 3.17
C THR A 44 7.38 -6.50 3.06
N GLY A 45 6.37 -6.95 2.29
CA GLY A 45 6.09 -8.37 2.11
C GLY A 45 7.25 -9.10 1.41
N GLN A 46 7.72 -8.56 0.28
CA GLN A 46 8.83 -9.13 -0.48
C GLN A 46 10.09 -9.29 0.38
N HIS A 47 10.50 -8.22 1.07
CA HIS A 47 11.69 -8.23 1.91
C HIS A 47 11.54 -9.23 3.06
N TYR A 48 10.39 -9.22 3.75
CA TYR A 48 10.14 -10.13 4.88
C TYR A 48 10.25 -11.60 4.47
N PHE A 49 9.55 -12.01 3.41
CA PHE A 49 9.57 -13.42 2.97
C PHE A 49 10.91 -13.83 2.37
N SER A 50 11.62 -12.93 1.68
CA SER A 50 12.97 -13.22 1.18
C SER A 50 13.96 -13.40 2.32
N SER A 51 13.99 -12.51 3.31
CA SER A 51 14.89 -12.63 4.47
C SER A 51 14.61 -13.88 5.31
N LEU A 52 13.35 -14.29 5.45
CA LEU A 52 13.03 -15.55 6.13
C LEU A 52 13.56 -16.79 5.38
N ARG A 53 13.55 -16.78 4.05
CA ARG A 53 14.13 -17.87 3.23
C ARG A 53 15.64 -17.95 3.36
N GLU A 54 16.28 -16.83 3.67
CA GLU A 54 17.73 -16.74 3.88
C GLU A 54 18.13 -17.00 5.35
N ASN A 55 17.19 -17.41 6.23
CA ASN A 55 17.40 -17.60 7.66
C ASN A 55 17.89 -16.35 8.40
N GLU A 56 17.47 -15.17 7.94
CA GLU A 56 17.80 -13.87 8.52
C GLU A 56 16.57 -13.22 9.19
N PRO A 57 16.06 -13.77 10.31
CA PRO A 57 14.81 -13.32 10.92
C PRO A 57 14.88 -11.88 11.44
N GLN A 58 16.05 -11.43 11.91
CA GLN A 58 16.23 -10.06 12.37
C GLN A 58 16.09 -9.07 11.20
N SER A 59 16.69 -9.37 10.04
CA SER A 59 16.57 -8.58 8.82
C SER A 59 15.13 -8.55 8.32
N ALA A 60 14.42 -9.69 8.37
CA ALA A 60 13.01 -9.77 8.01
C ALA A 60 12.16 -8.77 8.81
N TRP A 61 12.26 -8.79 10.14
CA TRP A 61 11.51 -7.89 11.02
C TRP A 61 11.92 -6.43 10.83
N MET A 62 13.21 -6.14 10.67
CA MET A 62 13.68 -4.76 10.47
C MET A 62 13.15 -4.17 9.15
N GLY A 63 13.25 -4.94 8.05
CA GLY A 63 12.72 -4.53 6.75
C GLY A 63 11.21 -4.34 6.80
N ALA A 64 10.48 -5.26 7.43
CA ALA A 64 9.04 -5.12 7.60
C ALA A 64 8.65 -3.87 8.41
N LEU A 65 9.41 -3.55 9.46
CA LEU A 65 9.16 -2.38 10.29
C LEU A 65 9.42 -1.09 9.52
N ILE A 66 10.57 -0.98 8.83
CA ILE A 66 10.94 0.21 8.05
C ILE A 66 9.97 0.44 6.89
N PHE A 67 9.82 -0.54 6.00
CA PHE A 67 8.95 -0.39 4.83
C PHE A 67 7.47 -0.31 5.23
N GLY A 68 7.07 -1.05 6.27
CA GLY A 68 5.71 -1.03 6.79
C GLY A 68 5.31 0.32 7.39
N ILE A 69 6.20 0.95 8.18
CA ILE A 69 5.96 2.30 8.70
C ILE A 69 5.85 3.32 7.55
N ILE A 70 6.75 3.27 6.57
CA ILE A 70 6.69 4.16 5.40
C ILE A 70 5.35 3.99 4.67
N ALA A 71 4.93 2.74 4.44
CA ALA A 71 3.65 2.44 3.81
C ALA A 71 2.46 3.02 4.59
N LEU A 72 2.43 2.80 5.91
CA LEU A 72 1.36 3.30 6.78
C LEU A 72 1.29 4.83 6.79
N ILE A 73 2.43 5.51 6.85
CA ILE A 73 2.48 6.98 6.82
C ILE A 73 1.93 7.50 5.49
N LEU A 74 2.43 6.98 4.36
CA LEU A 74 2.03 7.45 3.04
C LEU A 74 0.54 7.21 2.77
N LEU A 75 0.05 6.01 3.08
CA LEU A 75 -1.37 5.66 2.92
C LEU A 75 -2.26 6.44 3.88
N GLY A 76 -1.83 6.61 5.14
CA GLY A 76 -2.56 7.39 6.14
C GLY A 76 -2.69 8.85 5.74
N VAL A 77 -1.62 9.46 5.23
CA VAL A 77 -1.65 10.85 4.72
C VAL A 77 -2.53 10.96 3.48
N ALA A 78 -2.41 10.04 2.51
CA ALA A 78 -3.26 10.03 1.32
C ALA A 78 -4.75 9.95 1.69
N TRP A 79 -5.09 9.06 2.63
CA TRP A 79 -6.44 8.91 3.16
C TRP A 79 -6.93 10.18 3.87
N GLN A 80 -6.11 10.74 4.75
CA GLN A 80 -6.48 11.93 5.52
C GLN A 80 -6.73 13.15 4.61
N LEU A 81 -5.90 13.35 3.59
CA LEU A 81 -6.06 14.42 2.59
C LEU A 81 -7.38 14.25 1.83
N SER A 82 -7.67 13.02 1.44
CA SER A 82 -8.88 12.70 0.71
C SER A 82 -10.16 12.94 1.55
N VAL A 83 -10.24 12.35 2.74
CA VAL A 83 -11.41 12.47 3.61
C VAL A 83 -11.64 13.93 4.01
N ARG A 84 -10.58 14.66 4.35
CA ARG A 84 -10.70 16.09 4.69
C ARG A 84 -11.19 16.92 3.52
N ARG A 85 -10.85 16.58 2.29
CA ARG A 85 -11.40 17.25 1.11
C ARG A 85 -12.86 16.89 0.92
N ALA A 86 -13.19 15.60 0.95
CA ALA A 86 -14.57 15.13 0.74
C ALA A 86 -15.55 15.75 1.75
N ASN A 87 -15.10 16.03 2.98
CA ASN A 87 -15.91 16.69 4.02
C ASN A 87 -15.96 18.22 3.91
N LYS A 88 -15.13 18.85 3.06
CA LYS A 88 -15.11 20.30 2.84
C LYS A 88 -15.91 20.73 1.60
N THR A 89 -16.17 19.80 0.70
CA THR A 89 -17.07 19.94 -0.46
C THR A 89 -18.48 19.56 -0.07
#